data_AF-A0A0B1RX76-F1
#
_entry.id   AF-A0A0B1RX76-F1
#
_cell.length_a   1.000
_cell.length_b   1.000
_cell.length_c   1.000
_cell.angle_alpha   90.00
_cell.angle_beta   90.00
_cell.angle_gamma   90.00
#
_symmetry.space_group_name_H-M   'P 1'
#
loop_
_entity.id
_entity.type
_entity.pdbx_description
1 polymer ?
#
loop_
_entity_poly.entity_id
_entity_poly.type
_entity_poly.pdbx_seq_one_letter_code
_entity_poly.pdbx_strand_id
1 'polypeptide(L)'
;MDMKHFLLAPEDLKYKGPASLIRYEFLIFQIPFILEALKLAGGNIRLYASPWSAPGWMKENGQMKGGGSLIGDVNGEYYKAYAKYFIRFFEEYSKYGIQFWGMTLQNEPIVGVIPFFPWQSMYYSAEMQRF
;
A
#
# COMPACT_ATOMS: atom_id res chain seq x y z
N MET A 1 22.41 -10.42 0.49
CA MET A 1 21.24 -9.75 -0.09
C MET A 1 21.13 -8.38 0.59
N ASP A 2 21.39 -7.29 -0.14
CA ASP A 2 21.46 -5.94 0.46
C ASP A 2 20.04 -5.45 0.80
N MET A 3 19.74 -5.29 2.10
CA MET A 3 18.43 -4.85 2.57
C MET A 3 18.15 -3.36 2.29
N LYS A 4 19.10 -2.61 1.71
CA LYS A 4 18.93 -1.19 1.37
C LYS A 4 17.78 -0.91 0.40
N HIS A 5 17.43 -1.87 -0.46
CA HIS A 5 16.29 -1.73 -1.39
C HIS A 5 14.92 -2.01 -0.74
N PHE A 6 14.88 -2.56 0.48
CA PHE A 6 13.64 -2.74 1.25
C PHE A 6 13.36 -1.56 2.18
N LEU A 7 14.29 -0.61 2.27
CA LEU A 7 13.99 0.70 2.80
C LEU A 7 13.13 1.42 1.75
N LEU A 8 11.97 1.90 2.19
CA LEU A 8 11.13 2.84 1.45
C LEU A 8 11.98 3.80 0.62
N ALA A 9 11.67 3.95 -0.67
CA ALA A 9 12.50 4.74 -1.58
C ALA A 9 12.55 6.20 -1.14
N PRO A 10 13.53 6.99 -1.59
CA PRO A 10 13.68 8.39 -1.19
C PRO A 10 12.37 9.22 -1.31
N GLU A 11 11.51 8.90 -2.27
CA GLU A 11 10.21 9.53 -2.49
C GLU A 11 9.20 9.21 -1.36
N ASP A 12 9.29 8.02 -0.79
CA ASP A 12 8.51 7.57 0.36
C ASP A 12 9.01 8.20 1.68
N LEU A 13 10.25 8.71 1.71
CA LEU A 13 10.83 9.43 2.86
C LEU A 13 10.31 10.87 2.97
N LYS A 14 9.96 11.49 1.84
CA LYS A 14 9.56 12.91 1.75
C LYS A 14 8.31 13.26 2.58
N TYR A 15 7.45 12.27 2.85
CA TYR A 15 6.15 12.49 3.50
C TYR A 15 6.03 11.79 4.87
N LYS A 16 7.14 11.35 5.47
CA LYS A 16 7.12 10.63 6.74
C LYS A 16 6.78 11.53 7.92
N GLY A 17 5.98 11.00 8.84
CA GLY A 17 5.89 11.53 10.18
C GLY A 17 7.19 11.32 10.97
N PRO A 18 7.41 12.05 12.07
CA PRO A 18 8.68 12.10 12.80
C PRO A 18 9.13 10.76 13.45
N ALA A 19 8.33 9.69 13.38
CA ALA A 19 8.64 8.41 14.04
C ALA A 19 8.15 7.14 13.32
N SER A 20 7.54 7.22 12.13
CA SER A 20 6.92 6.04 11.49
C SER A 20 6.90 6.09 9.96
N LEU A 21 6.66 4.94 9.34
CA LEU A 21 6.39 4.85 7.89
C LEU A 21 4.99 5.36 7.52
N ILE A 22 4.22 5.78 8.52
CA ILE A 22 2.92 6.42 8.32
C ILE A 22 3.17 7.84 7.83
N ARG A 23 2.51 8.18 6.72
CA ARG A 23 2.55 9.54 6.19
C ARG A 23 1.97 10.51 7.20
N TYR A 24 2.53 11.72 7.27
CA TYR A 24 2.10 12.73 8.24
C TYR A 24 0.59 12.99 8.18
N GLU A 25 0.02 12.99 6.98
CA GLU A 25 -1.42 13.16 6.74
C GLU A 25 -2.27 12.08 7.42
N PHE A 26 -1.78 10.85 7.51
CA PHE A 26 -2.50 9.77 8.18
C PHE A 26 -2.48 9.94 9.70
N LEU A 27 -1.40 10.48 10.27
CA LEU A 27 -1.30 10.76 11.71
C LEU A 27 -2.24 11.89 12.14
N ILE A 28 -2.42 12.90 11.29
CA ILE A 28 -3.24 14.06 11.63
C ILE A 28 -4.71 13.91 11.22
N PHE A 29 -5.01 13.12 10.18
CA PHE A 29 -6.36 12.93 9.69
C PHE A 29 -6.86 11.51 9.94
N GLN A 30 -6.35 10.52 9.21
CA GLN A 30 -6.98 9.19 9.17
C GLN A 30 -7.04 8.49 10.53
N ILE A 31 -5.92 8.41 11.25
CA ILE A 31 -5.84 7.67 12.52
C ILE A 31 -6.78 8.27 13.58
N PRO A 32 -6.76 9.59 13.85
CA PRO A 32 -7.70 10.19 14.80
C PRO A 32 -9.17 9.92 14.46
N PHE A 33 -9.57 10.04 13.18
CA PHE A 33 -10.95 9.80 12.76
C PHE A 33 -11.35 8.34 12.87
N ILE A 34 -10.46 7.41 12.54
CA ILE A 34 -10.71 5.96 12.69
C ILE A 34 -10.92 5.61 14.17
N LEU A 35 -10.07 6.13 15.06
CA LEU A 35 -10.18 5.86 16.50
C LEU A 35 -11.47 6.42 17.10
N GLU A 36 -11.86 7.63 16.71
CA GLU A 36 -13.12 8.22 17.17
C GLU A 36 -14.33 7.43 16.64
N ALA A 37 -14.31 7.02 15.36
CA ALA A 37 -15.36 6.17 14.80
C ALA A 37 -15.48 4.83 15.54
N LEU A 38 -14.34 4.17 15.83
CA LEU A 38 -14.31 2.91 16.59
C LEU A 38 -14.90 3.08 17.99
N LYS A 39 -14.55 4.18 18.67
CA LYS A 39 -15.07 4.51 20.00
C LYS A 39 -16.59 4.72 19.97
N LEU A 40 -17.08 5.51 19.02
CA LEU A 40 -18.52 5.80 18.88
C LEU A 40 -19.34 4.55 18.56
N ALA A 41 -18.77 3.62 17.80
CA ALA A 41 -19.43 2.36 17.43
C ALA A 41 -19.23 1.23 18.46
N GLY A 42 -18.63 1.50 19.62
CA GLY A 42 -18.35 0.48 20.65
C GLY A 42 -17.41 -0.63 20.17
N GLY A 43 -16.52 -0.33 19.23
CA GLY A 43 -15.58 -1.29 18.63
C GLY A 43 -16.15 -2.18 17.53
N ASN A 44 -17.42 -2.02 17.15
CA ASN A 44 -18.07 -2.89 16.15
C ASN A 44 -17.96 -2.36 14.71
N ILE A 45 -16.76 -1.93 14.30
CA ILE A 45 -16.47 -1.54 12.91
C ILE A 45 -15.42 -2.49 12.34
N ARG A 46 -15.70 -3.04 11.16
CA ARG A 46 -14.72 -3.80 10.39
C ARG A 46 -14.01 -2.86 9.42
N LEU A 47 -12.71 -2.67 9.62
CA LEU A 47 -11.87 -1.91 8.71
C LEU A 47 -11.38 -2.80 7.56
N TYR A 48 -11.39 -2.28 6.34
CA TYR A 48 -10.98 -3.00 5.13
C TYR A 48 -10.07 -2.12 4.28
N ALA A 49 -8.89 -2.63 3.89
CA ALA A 49 -7.89 -1.86 3.14
C ALA A 49 -7.86 -2.24 1.64
N SER A 50 -7.58 -1.28 0.77
CA SER A 50 -7.42 -1.52 -0.68
C SER A 50 -6.33 -0.59 -1.22
N PRO A 51 -5.19 -1.12 -1.72
CA PRO A 51 -4.10 -0.29 -2.23
C PRO A 51 -4.38 0.17 -3.67
N TRP A 52 -4.05 1.42 -3.99
CA TRP A 52 -4.17 1.92 -5.36
C TRP A 52 -2.95 1.63 -6.25
N SER A 53 -1.75 1.57 -5.68
CA SER A 53 -0.53 1.28 -6.41
C SER A 53 0.58 0.88 -5.46
N ALA A 54 1.54 0.09 -5.94
CA ALA A 54 2.86 0.00 -5.32
C ALA A 54 3.64 1.32 -5.46
N PRO A 55 4.67 1.55 -4.62
CA PRO A 55 5.64 2.63 -4.84
C PRO A 55 6.21 2.59 -6.26
N GLY A 56 6.50 3.76 -6.84
CA GLY A 56 6.91 3.88 -8.23
C GLY A 56 8.15 3.04 -8.59
N TRP A 57 9.12 2.96 -7.67
CA TRP A 57 10.34 2.17 -7.84
C TRP A 57 10.12 0.64 -7.90
N MET A 58 8.96 0.15 -7.48
CA MET A 58 8.58 -1.26 -7.63
C MET A 58 7.87 -1.54 -8.96
N LYS A 59 7.50 -0.51 -9.73
CA LYS A 59 6.70 -0.62 -10.95
C LYS A 59 7.53 -0.45 -12.21
N GLU A 60 7.12 -1.14 -13.27
CA GLU A 60 7.76 -1.09 -14.60
C GLU A 60 7.84 0.32 -15.17
N ASN A 61 6.83 1.16 -14.89
CA ASN A 61 6.76 2.53 -15.37
C ASN A 61 7.48 3.54 -14.45
N GLY A 62 8.07 3.09 -13.33
CA GLY A 62 8.76 3.95 -12.36
C GLY A 62 7.85 4.93 -11.61
N GLN A 63 6.53 4.84 -11.75
CA GLN A 63 5.57 5.85 -11.25
C GLN A 63 4.36 5.21 -10.57
N MET A 64 3.87 5.80 -9.48
CA MET A 64 2.62 5.33 -8.85
C MET A 64 1.39 5.55 -9.75
N LYS A 65 1.39 6.61 -10.55
CA LYS A 65 0.33 6.94 -11.52
C LYS A 65 0.53 6.18 -12.84
N GLY A 66 -0.56 5.96 -13.56
CA GLY A 66 -0.54 5.37 -14.89
C GLY A 66 -0.36 3.85 -14.87
N GLY A 67 -0.31 3.29 -16.07
CA GLY A 67 -0.28 1.84 -16.27
C GLY A 67 1.09 1.22 -16.02
N GLY A 68 1.09 -0.05 -15.63
CA GLY A 68 2.30 -0.84 -15.35
C GLY A 68 2.10 -1.81 -14.19
N SER A 69 2.81 -2.94 -14.25
CA SER A 69 2.83 -3.98 -13.23
C SER A 69 4.01 -3.78 -12.28
N LEU A 70 4.15 -4.68 -11.30
CA LEU A 70 5.41 -4.84 -10.59
C LEU A 70 6.52 -5.31 -11.54
N ILE A 71 7.77 -4.94 -11.24
CA ILE A 71 8.93 -5.36 -12.02
C ILE A 71 9.19 -6.86 -11.86
N GLY A 72 9.39 -7.56 -12.97
CA GLY A 72 9.82 -8.96 -12.99
C GLY A 72 8.67 -9.96 -12.84
N ASP A 73 9.03 -11.20 -12.52
CA ASP A 73 8.07 -12.31 -12.49
C ASP A 73 7.22 -12.31 -11.22
N VAL A 74 6.00 -12.87 -11.33
CA VAL A 74 5.16 -13.21 -10.17
C VAL A 74 5.97 -14.11 -9.22
N ASN A 75 5.89 -13.87 -7.91
CA ASN A 75 6.75 -14.49 -6.88
C ASN A 75 8.24 -14.11 -6.93
N GLY A 76 8.63 -13.20 -7.83
CA GLY A 76 9.94 -12.57 -7.88
C GLY A 76 10.20 -11.60 -6.72
N GLU A 77 11.33 -10.90 -6.80
CA GLU A 77 11.80 -10.05 -5.69
C GLU A 77 10.86 -8.89 -5.37
N TYR A 78 10.33 -8.21 -6.39
CA TYR A 78 9.41 -7.07 -6.20
C TYR A 78 8.04 -7.50 -5.68
N TYR A 79 7.52 -8.66 -6.09
CA TYR A 79 6.29 -9.23 -5.53
C TYR A 79 6.45 -9.57 -4.05
N LYS A 80 7.58 -10.20 -3.67
CA LYS A 80 7.93 -10.47 -2.27
C LYS A 80 8.13 -9.19 -1.46
N ALA A 81 8.74 -8.17 -2.05
CA ALA A 81 8.91 -6.86 -1.42
C ALA A 81 7.54 -6.19 -1.18
N TYR A 82 6.63 -6.26 -2.16
CA TYR A 82 5.30 -5.69 -2.05
C TYR A 82 4.43 -6.43 -1.01
N ALA A 83 4.57 -7.76 -0.90
CA ALA A 83 3.95 -8.52 0.20
C ALA A 83 4.44 -8.04 1.59
N LYS A 84 5.74 -7.79 1.75
CA LYS A 84 6.30 -7.22 2.99
C LYS A 84 5.81 -5.80 3.24
N TYR A 85 5.56 -5.01 2.19
CA TYR A 85 4.98 -3.68 2.31
C TYR A 85 3.60 -3.73 2.98
N PHE A 86 2.76 -4.70 2.62
CA PHE A 86 1.46 -4.90 3.27
C PHE A 86 1.58 -5.29 4.74
N ILE A 87 2.46 -6.23 5.06
CA ILE A 87 2.72 -6.61 6.47
C ILE A 87 3.06 -5.37 7.28
N ARG A 88 3.99 -4.57 6.76
CA ARG A 88 4.43 -3.36 7.43
C ARG A 88 3.32 -2.31 7.56
N PHE A 89 2.45 -2.16 6.56
CA PHE A 89 1.27 -1.29 6.65
C PHE A 89 0.40 -1.67 7.87
N PHE A 90 0.06 -2.94 8.04
CA PHE A 90 -0.76 -3.38 9.18
C PHE A 90 -0.02 -3.26 10.51
N GLU A 91 1.25 -3.61 10.57
CA GLU A 91 2.07 -3.44 11.77
C GLU A 91 2.11 -1.99 12.23
N GLU A 92 2.24 -1.02 11.31
CA GLU A 92 2.25 0.39 11.64
C GLU A 92 0.91 0.87 12.19
N TYR A 93 -0.23 0.49 11.60
CA TYR A 93 -1.56 0.83 12.15
C TYR A 93 -1.82 0.13 13.49
N SER A 94 -1.32 -1.09 13.67
CA SER A 94 -1.46 -1.84 14.93
C SER A 94 -0.79 -1.15 16.11
N LYS A 95 0.27 -0.35 15.90
CA LYS A 95 0.89 0.47 16.97
C LYS A 95 -0.06 1.49 17.57
N TYR A 96 -1.11 1.87 16.84
CA TYR A 96 -2.15 2.80 17.27
C TYR A 96 -3.43 2.08 17.73
N GLY A 97 -3.38 0.75 17.91
CA GLY A 97 -4.54 -0.05 18.29
C GLY A 97 -5.57 -0.25 17.18
N ILE A 98 -5.21 0.04 15.92
CA ILE A 98 -6.10 -0.12 14.77
C ILE A 98 -5.84 -1.48 14.12
N GLN A 99 -6.88 -2.31 14.04
CA GLN A 99 -6.84 -3.62 13.38
C GLN A 99 -7.77 -3.64 12.17
N PHE A 100 -7.31 -4.28 11.09
CA PHE A 100 -8.08 -4.46 9.88
C PHE A 100 -8.69 -5.86 9.84
N TRP A 101 -9.95 -5.95 9.41
CA TRP A 101 -10.64 -7.21 9.18
C TRP A 101 -10.16 -7.91 7.90
N GLY A 102 -9.78 -7.13 6.88
CA GLY A 102 -9.28 -7.68 5.63
C GLY A 102 -8.72 -6.64 4.68
N MET A 103 -8.31 -7.11 3.50
CA MET A 103 -7.84 -6.26 2.42
C MET A 103 -8.12 -6.87 1.05
N THR A 104 -8.11 -6.04 0.01
CA THR A 104 -7.89 -6.49 -1.37
C THR A 104 -6.40 -6.52 -1.68
N LEU A 105 -6.00 -7.32 -2.68
CA LEU A 105 -4.63 -7.29 -3.20
C LEU A 105 -4.32 -6.00 -3.96
N GLN A 106 -5.30 -5.50 -4.74
CA GLN A 106 -5.17 -4.30 -5.56
C GLN A 106 -6.54 -3.70 -5.83
N ASN A 107 -6.65 -2.39 -5.72
CA ASN A 107 -7.82 -1.65 -6.18
C ASN A 107 -7.84 -1.58 -7.71
N GLU A 108 -8.98 -1.91 -8.32
CA GLU A 108 -9.20 -1.79 -9.77
C GLU A 108 -8.03 -2.31 -10.63
N PRO A 109 -7.61 -3.58 -10.47
CA PRO A 109 -6.35 -4.09 -11.03
C PRO A 109 -6.28 -4.03 -12.57
N ILE A 110 -7.43 -4.08 -13.26
CA ILE A 110 -7.46 -4.01 -14.72
C ILE A 110 -7.14 -2.61 -15.24
N VAL A 111 -7.37 -1.56 -14.46
CA VAL A 111 -7.14 -0.17 -14.87
C VAL A 111 -5.66 0.11 -15.15
N GLY A 112 -4.76 -0.62 -14.49
CA GLY A 112 -3.33 -0.53 -14.72
C GLY A 112 -2.86 -0.92 -16.13
N VAL A 113 -3.73 -1.44 -17.01
CA VAL A 113 -3.39 -1.60 -18.44
C VAL A 113 -3.34 -0.27 -19.20
N ILE A 114 -3.99 0.78 -18.68
CA ILE A 114 -4.11 2.07 -19.35
C ILE A 114 -2.85 2.90 -19.05
N PRO A 115 -1.93 3.12 -20.02
CA PRO A 115 -0.64 3.71 -19.74
C PRO A 115 -0.74 5.11 -19.12
N PHE A 116 -1.68 5.93 -19.59
CA PHE A 116 -1.87 7.32 -19.17
C PHE A 116 -3.00 7.50 -18.15
N PHE A 117 -3.32 6.47 -17.37
CA PHE A 117 -4.38 6.58 -16.38
C PHE A 117 -4.13 7.75 -15.40
N PRO A 118 -5.13 8.61 -15.12
CA PRO A 118 -4.90 9.91 -14.52
C PRO A 118 -4.49 9.93 -13.04
N TRP A 119 -4.58 8.81 -12.32
CA TRP A 119 -4.15 8.71 -10.91
C TRP A 119 -3.45 7.37 -10.61
N GLN A 120 -3.23 7.08 -9.33
CA GLN A 120 -2.52 5.89 -8.86
C GLN A 120 -3.25 4.63 -9.32
N SER A 121 -2.52 3.75 -9.99
CA SER A 121 -3.04 2.48 -10.52
C SER A 121 -1.91 1.48 -10.67
N MET A 122 -2.21 0.18 -10.64
CA MET A 122 -1.24 -0.87 -10.91
C MET A 122 -1.92 -2.06 -11.56
N TYR A 123 -1.28 -2.61 -12.59
CA TYR A 123 -1.84 -3.73 -13.33
C TYR A 123 -1.66 -5.03 -12.58
N TYR A 124 -2.74 -5.81 -12.54
CA TYR A 124 -2.73 -7.21 -12.18
C TYR A 124 -3.73 -7.96 -13.07
N SER A 125 -3.27 -8.95 -13.83
CA SER A 125 -4.17 -9.91 -14.48
C SER A 125 -4.81 -10.83 -13.45
N ALA A 126 -5.89 -11.53 -13.80
CA ALA A 126 -6.48 -12.54 -12.92
C ALA A 126 -5.49 -13.66 -12.54
N GLU A 127 -4.58 -14.02 -13.44
CA GLU A 127 -3.54 -15.01 -13.20
C GLU A 127 -2.47 -14.49 -12.24
N MET A 128 -2.04 -13.23 -12.38
CA MET A 128 -1.08 -12.60 -11.48
C MET A 128 -1.62 -12.46 -10.05
N GLN A 129 -2.93 -12.30 -9.86
CA GLN A 129 -3.54 -12.20 -8.52
C GLN A 129 -3.69 -13.55 -7.82
N ARG A 130 -3.64 -14.65 -8.57
CA ARG A 130 -3.82 -16.01 -8.04
C ARG A 130 -2.55 -16.54 -7.36
N PHE A 131 -1.38 -16.13 -7.84
CA PHE A 131 -0.08 -16.69 -7.47
C PHE A 131 0.81 -15.66 -6.79
#